data_AF-A0A1G8JNZ9-F1
#
_entry.id   AF-A0A1G8JNZ9-F1
#
_cell.length_a   1.000
_cell.length_b   1.000
_cell.length_c   1.000
_cell.angle_alpha   90.00
_cell.angle_beta   90.00
_cell.angle_gamma   90.00
#
_symmetry.space_group_name_H-M   'P 1'
#
loop_
_entity.id
_entity.type
_entity.pdbx_description
1 polymer ?
#
loop_
_entity_poly.entity_id
_entity_poly.type
_entity_poly.pdbx_seq_one_letter_code
_entity_poly.pdbx_strand_id
1 'polypeptide(L)'
;MSPDTTVKALPYGSPDPSGTPAGVPSSLPVRSDGSQVKVVTAKGGEVAFDMANDKCSFISASPKAGFKSQIVSVEFWIRVDLVDGEGHGTAVYCTWHTGRPMVDAWPY
;
A
#
# COMPACT_ATOMS: atom_id res chain seq x y z
N MET A 1 3.40 17.07 -45.19
CA MET A 1 3.63 16.16 -44.06
C MET A 1 2.39 16.12 -43.18
N SER A 2 1.85 14.93 -42.88
CA SER A 2 0.92 14.63 -41.76
C SER A 2 1.72 14.43 -40.44
N PRO A 3 1.10 14.23 -39.25
CA PRO A 3 -0.34 14.21 -38.88
C PRO A 3 -0.71 15.26 -37.79
N ASP A 4 -1.95 15.79 -37.76
CA ASP A 4 -3.11 15.38 -36.93
C ASP A 4 -2.81 14.99 -35.47
N THR A 5 -3.34 15.76 -34.51
CA THR A 5 -4.27 15.27 -33.46
C THR A 5 -4.92 16.47 -32.75
N THR A 6 -6.22 16.62 -32.99
CA THR A 6 -7.16 17.42 -32.19
C THR A 6 -7.25 16.85 -30.78
N VAL A 7 -7.23 17.70 -29.74
CA VAL A 7 -7.75 17.30 -28.42
C VAL A 7 -8.85 18.27 -27.99
N LYS A 8 -10.05 17.70 -27.98
CA LYS A 8 -11.36 18.28 -27.71
C LYS A 8 -11.51 18.53 -26.21
N ALA A 9 -11.94 19.73 -25.83
CA ALA A 9 -12.19 20.09 -24.44
C ALA A 9 -13.60 19.69 -23.97
N LEU A 10 -13.66 19.29 -22.68
CA LEU A 10 -14.78 19.26 -21.71
C LEU A 10 -15.73 18.03 -21.72
N PRO A 11 -16.22 17.57 -20.53
CA PRO A 11 -16.70 18.42 -19.43
C PRO A 11 -16.37 18.04 -17.97
N TYR A 12 -16.65 19.03 -17.12
CA TYR A 12 -16.91 19.05 -15.66
C TYR A 12 -17.14 17.68 -14.99
N GLY A 13 -16.37 17.38 -13.94
CA GLY A 13 -16.65 16.31 -12.99
C GLY A 13 -16.35 16.78 -11.58
N SER A 14 -17.39 17.11 -10.81
CA SER A 14 -17.30 17.30 -9.36
C SER A 14 -16.66 16.07 -8.70
N PRO A 15 -15.91 16.21 -7.59
CA PRO A 15 -15.71 15.08 -6.70
C PRO A 15 -17.02 14.85 -5.94
N ASP A 16 -17.80 13.85 -6.37
CA ASP A 16 -18.91 13.30 -5.59
C ASP A 16 -18.38 12.68 -4.27
N PRO A 17 -18.88 13.10 -3.10
CA PRO A 17 -18.59 12.42 -1.84
C PRO A 17 -19.70 11.39 -1.58
N SER A 18 -19.62 10.21 -2.19
CA SER A 18 -20.36 9.03 -1.72
C SER A 18 -19.80 7.74 -2.34
N GLY A 19 -19.08 6.99 -1.52
CA GLY A 19 -18.58 5.66 -1.86
C GLY A 19 -18.15 4.94 -0.60
N THR A 20 -19.04 4.09 -0.10
CA THR A 20 -18.93 3.14 1.02
C THR A 20 -17.53 2.50 1.16
N PRO A 21 -16.98 2.31 2.37
CA PRO A 21 -15.64 1.77 2.56
C PRO A 21 -15.63 0.26 2.31
N ALA A 22 -15.18 -0.17 1.14
CA ALA A 22 -14.79 -1.54 0.86
C ALA A 22 -13.26 -1.59 0.76
N GLY A 23 -12.62 -1.93 1.88
CA GLY A 23 -11.19 -2.22 1.92
C GLY A 23 -10.91 -3.48 1.13
N VAL A 24 -10.50 -3.31 -0.13
CA VAL A 24 -9.85 -4.36 -0.91
C VAL A 24 -8.50 -3.76 -1.34
N PRO A 25 -7.36 -4.34 -0.94
CA PRO A 25 -6.07 -3.89 -1.48
C PRO A 25 -6.02 -4.26 -2.97
N SER A 26 -6.46 -3.33 -3.83
CA SER A 26 -6.27 -3.41 -5.27
C SER A 26 -4.78 -3.32 -5.56
N SER A 27 -4.15 -4.47 -5.63
CA SER A 27 -2.78 -4.59 -6.12
C SER A 27 -2.76 -5.64 -7.22
N LEU A 28 -2.74 -5.16 -8.45
CA LEU A 28 -2.55 -6.00 -9.63
C LEU A 28 -1.20 -6.71 -9.48
N PRO A 29 -1.13 -8.06 -9.56
CA PRO A 29 0.14 -8.76 -9.53
C PRO A 29 0.83 -8.57 -10.89
N VAL A 30 1.75 -7.59 -10.99
CA VAL A 30 2.72 -7.58 -12.09
C VAL A 30 3.77 -8.65 -11.79
N ARG A 31 3.82 -9.69 -12.62
CA ARG A 31 4.90 -10.68 -12.61
C ARG A 31 6.15 -9.98 -13.11
N SER A 32 7.14 -9.80 -12.25
CA SER A 32 8.48 -9.39 -12.67
C SER A 32 9.48 -10.22 -11.87
N ASP A 33 10.36 -10.91 -12.60
CA ASP A 33 11.52 -11.65 -12.07
C ASP A 33 12.60 -10.66 -11.56
N GLY A 34 12.21 -9.79 -10.63
CA GLY A 34 13.01 -8.69 -10.09
C GLY A 34 12.29 -7.98 -8.94
N SER A 35 13.04 -7.14 -8.20
CA SER A 35 12.54 -6.33 -7.08
C SER A 35 11.22 -5.64 -7.42
N GLN A 36 10.20 -5.82 -6.57
CA GLN A 36 8.92 -5.17 -6.71
C GLN A 36 8.64 -4.29 -5.49
N VAL A 37 8.43 -3.00 -5.72
CA VAL A 37 7.90 -2.11 -4.68
C VAL A 37 6.40 -2.34 -4.52
N LYS A 38 5.96 -2.64 -3.30
CA LYS A 38 4.55 -2.81 -2.92
C LYS A 38 4.15 -1.68 -1.98
N VAL A 39 3.16 -0.91 -2.39
CA VAL A 39 2.50 0.10 -1.54
C VAL A 39 1.17 -0.47 -1.05
N VAL A 40 0.92 -0.35 0.25
CA VAL A 40 -0.32 -0.73 0.92
C VAL A 40 -0.96 0.52 1.47
N THR A 41 -2.15 0.85 0.99
CA THR A 41 -2.97 1.94 1.51
C THR A 41 -3.97 1.39 2.53
N ALA A 42 -3.97 1.95 3.74
CA ALA A 42 -4.87 1.60 4.83
C ALA A 42 -5.59 2.84 5.36
N LYS A 43 -6.57 2.64 6.27
CA LYS A 43 -7.28 3.76 6.92
C LYS A 43 -6.29 4.73 7.56
N GLY A 44 -5.30 4.20 8.28
CA GLY A 44 -4.32 4.97 9.04
C GLY A 44 -3.14 5.56 8.27
N GLY A 45 -3.02 5.32 6.95
CA GLY A 45 -1.86 5.78 6.18
C GLY A 45 -1.45 4.82 5.07
N GLU A 46 -0.22 4.99 4.61
CA GLU A 46 0.38 4.16 3.57
C GLU A 46 1.68 3.51 4.05
N VAL A 47 1.95 2.29 3.59
CA VAL A 47 3.18 1.55 3.91
C VAL A 47 3.78 1.02 2.62
N ALA A 48 5.08 1.18 2.43
CA ALA A 48 5.80 0.69 1.26
C ALA A 48 6.88 -0.32 1.63
N PHE A 49 6.94 -1.41 0.88
CA PHE A 49 7.96 -2.45 0.98
C PHE A 49 8.64 -2.68 -0.36
N ASP A 50 9.91 -3.04 -0.34
CA ASP A 50 10.60 -3.65 -1.46
C ASP A 50 10.57 -5.16 -1.28
N MET A 51 10.00 -5.87 -2.25
CA MET A 51 9.90 -7.32 -2.29
C MET A 51 10.89 -7.83 -3.34
N ALA A 52 12.05 -8.28 -2.89
CA ALA A 52 13.16 -8.67 -3.76
C ALA A 52 13.50 -10.14 -3.54
N ASN A 53 13.43 -10.95 -4.60
CA ASN A 53 13.76 -12.37 -4.56
C ASN A 53 12.98 -13.10 -3.45
N ASP A 54 13.67 -13.45 -2.36
CA ASP A 54 13.18 -14.21 -1.20
C ASP A 54 13.22 -13.37 0.10
N LYS A 55 13.26 -12.04 0.00
CA LYS A 55 13.26 -11.15 1.18
C LYS A 55 12.37 -9.93 0.99
N CYS A 56 11.89 -9.40 2.11
CA CYS A 56 11.19 -8.12 2.15
C CYS A 56 12.04 -7.07 2.88
N SER A 57 12.04 -5.85 2.36
CA SER A 57 12.67 -4.69 3.02
C SER A 57 11.62 -3.59 3.21
N PHE A 58 11.65 -2.93 4.36
CA PHE A 58 10.82 -1.75 4.60
C PHE A 58 11.39 -0.54 3.87
N ILE A 59 10.54 0.22 3.19
CA ILE A 59 10.92 1.48 2.52
C ILE A 59 10.41 2.68 3.33
N SER A 60 9.11 2.75 3.57
CA SER A 60 8.48 3.90 4.22
C SER A 60 7.14 3.58 4.85
N ALA A 61 6.76 4.41 5.82
CA ALA A 61 5.44 4.45 6.42
C ALA A 61 5.02 5.92 6.53
N SER A 62 3.89 6.24 5.91
CA SER A 62 3.30 7.57 5.86
C SER A 62 1.97 7.54 6.62
N PRO A 63 1.99 7.66 7.97
CA PRO A 63 0.76 7.71 8.75
C PRO A 63 -0.02 8.99 8.42
N LYS A 64 -1.35 8.88 8.39
CA LYS A 64 -2.25 10.05 8.30
C LYS A 64 -2.26 10.81 9.63
N ALA A 65 -2.71 12.06 9.58
CA ALA A 65 -2.91 12.85 10.79
C ALA A 65 -3.77 12.10 11.82
N GLY A 66 -3.35 12.12 13.08
CA GLY A 66 -4.01 11.38 14.17
C GLY A 66 -3.57 9.92 14.31
N PHE A 67 -2.84 9.36 13.34
CA PHE A 67 -2.22 8.04 13.42
C PHE A 67 -0.73 8.13 13.71
N LYS A 68 -0.19 7.08 14.31
CA LYS A 68 1.23 6.84 14.51
C LYS A 68 1.63 5.55 13.82
N SER A 69 2.87 5.51 13.33
CA SER A 69 3.46 4.30 12.81
C SER A 69 4.36 3.63 13.85
N GLN A 70 4.30 2.30 13.94
CA GLN A 70 5.25 1.48 14.69
C GLN A 70 5.75 0.36 13.78
N ILE A 71 7.06 0.12 13.78
CA ILE A 71 7.69 -0.85 12.87
C ILE A 71 8.43 -1.87 13.72
N VAL A 72 8.17 -3.14 13.45
CA VAL A 72 8.89 -4.28 14.04
C VAL A 72 9.43 -5.13 12.90
N SER A 73 10.74 -5.38 12.90
CA SER A 73 11.40 -6.18 11.88
C SER A 73 12.19 -7.31 12.54
N VAL A 74 11.98 -8.53 12.08
CA VAL A 74 12.73 -9.72 12.49
C VAL A 74 13.03 -10.61 11.27
N GLU A 75 13.68 -11.75 11.49
CA GLU A 75 14.35 -12.55 10.44
C GLU A 75 13.50 -12.87 9.20
N PHE A 76 12.19 -13.10 9.34
CA PHE A 76 11.33 -13.49 8.22
C PHE A 76 10.02 -12.70 8.11
N TRP A 77 9.90 -11.61 8.86
CA TRP A 77 8.76 -10.72 8.74
C TRP A 77 9.04 -9.29 9.21
N ILE A 78 8.30 -8.37 8.61
CA ILE A 78 8.20 -6.98 9.04
C ILE A 78 6.73 -6.69 9.32
N ARG A 79 6.43 -6.10 10.49
CA ARG A 79 5.11 -5.59 10.86
C ARG A 79 5.19 -4.07 10.91
N VAL A 80 4.20 -3.42 10.35
CA VAL A 80 3.98 -1.98 10.44
C VAL A 80 2.57 -1.74 10.96
N ASP A 81 2.47 -1.20 12.16
CA ASP A 81 1.20 -0.76 12.73
C ASP A 81 0.96 0.70 12.39
N LEU A 82 -0.24 1.00 11.90
CA LEU A 82 -0.78 2.35 11.77
C LEU A 82 -1.94 2.47 12.76
N VAL A 83 -1.67 3.09 13.92
CA VAL A 83 -2.57 3.13 15.08
C VAL A 83 -2.98 4.56 15.42
N ASP A 84 -4.26 4.81 15.67
CA ASP A 84 -4.76 6.11 16.12
C ASP A 84 -4.56 6.33 17.63
N GLY A 85 -5.00 7.49 18.12
CA GLY A 85 -4.92 7.84 19.54
C GLY A 85 -5.83 7.01 20.45
N GLU A 86 -6.77 6.26 19.89
CA GLU A 86 -7.75 5.43 20.60
C GLU A 86 -7.37 3.95 20.61
N GLY A 87 -6.32 3.57 19.86
CA GLY A 87 -5.81 2.21 19.79
C GLY A 87 -6.38 1.38 18.63
N HIS A 88 -7.16 2.00 17.74
CA HIS A 88 -7.62 1.36 16.51
C HIS A 88 -6.59 1.53 15.40
N GLY A 89 -6.49 0.54 14.52
CA GLY A 89 -5.44 0.60 13.52
C GLY A 89 -5.49 -0.45 12.45
N THR A 90 -4.38 -0.55 11.75
CA THR A 90 -4.12 -1.60 10.78
C THR A 90 -2.70 -2.09 10.97
N ALA A 91 -2.54 -3.41 11.12
CA ALA A 91 -1.24 -4.06 11.08
C ALA A 91 -0.98 -4.55 9.65
N VAL A 92 0.05 -4.01 9.02
CA VAL A 92 0.53 -4.45 7.72
C VAL A 92 1.75 -5.34 7.94
N TYR A 93 1.71 -6.56 7.42
CA TYR A 93 2.79 -7.52 7.50
C TYR A 93 3.41 -7.73 6.13
N CYS A 94 4.73 -7.83 6.08
CA CYS A 94 5.44 -8.44 4.96
C CYS A 94 6.15 -9.68 5.47
N THR A 95 5.87 -10.86 4.91
CA THR A 95 6.40 -12.16 5.40
C THR A 95 7.05 -12.94 4.26
N TRP A 96 8.15 -13.67 4.54
CA TRP A 96 8.88 -14.44 3.53
C TRP A 96 9.47 -15.77 4.05
N HIS A 97 8.96 -16.29 5.17
CA HIS A 97 9.45 -17.54 5.78
C HIS A 97 9.16 -18.81 4.95
N THR A 98 8.17 -18.78 4.07
CA THR A 98 7.70 -19.94 3.27
C THR A 98 7.97 -19.79 1.77
N GLY A 99 8.73 -18.77 1.36
CA GLY A 99 9.05 -18.50 -0.04
C GLY A 99 9.02 -17.02 -0.34
N ARG A 100 8.47 -16.66 -1.51
CA ARG A 100 8.44 -15.26 -1.94
C ARG A 100 7.72 -14.36 -0.94
N PRO A 101 8.18 -13.11 -0.77
CA PRO A 101 7.53 -12.14 0.09
C PRO A 101 6.05 -11.96 -0.23
N MET A 102 5.22 -12.00 0.80
CA MET A 102 3.79 -11.74 0.74
C MET A 102 3.44 -10.60 1.70
N VAL A 103 2.46 -9.80 1.32
CA VAL A 103 2.01 -8.66 2.12
C VAL A 103 0.53 -8.82 2.48
N ASP A 104 0.24 -8.73 3.77
CA ASP A 104 -1.10 -8.83 4.35
C ASP A 104 -1.41 -7.59 5.20
N ALA A 105 -2.67 -7.19 5.28
CA ALA A 105 -3.11 -6.05 6.09
C ALA A 105 -4.37 -6.40 6.88
N TRP A 106 -4.32 -6.20 8.19
CA TRP A 106 -5.40 -6.57 9.11
C TRP A 106 -5.81 -5.36 9.96
N PRO A 107 -7.05 -4.87 9.83
CA PRO A 107 -7.57 -3.86 10.73
C PRO A 107 -7.87 -4.47 12.11
N TYR A 108 -7.75 -3.65 13.16
CA TYR A 108 -8.12 -4.01 14.54
C TYR A 108 -8.66 -2.80 15.31
#